data_AF-A0A1B6MP57-F1
#
_entry.id   AF-A0A1B6MP57-F1
#
_cell.length_a   1.000
_cell.length_b   1.000
_cell.length_c   1.000
_cell.angle_alpha   90.00
_cell.angle_beta   90.00
_cell.angle_gamma   90.00
#
_symmetry.space_group_name_H-M   'P 1'
#
loop_
_entity.id
_entity.type
_entity.pdbx_description
1 polymer ?
#
loop_
_entity_poly.entity_id
_entity_poly.type
_entity_poly.pdbx_seq_one_letter_code
_entity_poly.pdbx_strand_id
1 'polypeptide(L)'
;MQDRVQKSKEEVQKGKEKYELALQELNAYNPKYMEDMTVVFDKCQEMETQRLQFFKETLFSIHKCLNVSQDPDLPQIYEEFYHTVNNADHEKDLKWWSNNHGVNMAMNWPLFEDYTEEFRDIAKGKSKEALPAGSITLINQRPVGEDTHEFPPVNHKSSNKKAAPVTSQVSTNRTISTESSESKKSEKIENNGTTTTLTNGNGTTAGREANPFEEEEWDEEGGDALVDTGEPGVPVKALYDYDGAESDELSFKQGDLFEKLEDEDEQGWCKGRKDGRVGLYPANYVEPVQ
;
A
#
# COMPACT_ATOMS: atom_id res chain seq x y z
N MET A 1 -57.66 61.87 24.79
CA MET A 1 -56.32 61.24 24.69
C MET A 1 -56.14 60.13 25.72
N GLN A 2 -56.56 60.31 26.99
CA GLN A 2 -56.54 59.25 28.01
C GLN A 2 -57.12 57.90 27.56
N ASP A 3 -58.31 57.88 26.94
CA ASP A 3 -58.97 56.60 26.56
C ASP A 3 -58.18 55.77 25.55
N ARG A 4 -57.46 56.43 24.61
CA ARG A 4 -56.61 55.72 23.63
C ARG A 4 -55.40 55.09 24.30
N VAL A 5 -54.81 55.79 25.28
CA VAL A 5 -53.67 55.27 26.07
C VAL A 5 -54.12 54.10 26.95
N GLN A 6 -55.31 54.20 27.57
CA GLN A 6 -55.87 53.13 28.39
C GLN A 6 -56.16 51.88 27.55
N LYS A 7 -56.76 52.05 26.37
CA LYS A 7 -57.01 50.94 25.44
C LYS A 7 -55.72 50.26 24.97
N SER A 8 -54.68 51.02 24.63
CA SER A 8 -53.38 50.44 24.30
C SER A 8 -52.75 49.69 25.47
N LYS A 9 -52.88 50.19 26.72
CA LYS A 9 -52.40 49.47 27.90
C LYS A 9 -53.12 48.14 28.11
N GLU A 10 -54.43 48.10 27.91
CA GLU A 10 -55.23 46.88 28.00
C GLU A 10 -54.88 45.88 26.88
N GLU A 11 -54.64 46.35 25.65
CA GLU A 11 -54.20 45.51 24.54
C GLU A 11 -52.80 44.92 24.79
N VAL A 12 -51.87 45.72 25.32
CA VAL A 12 -50.53 45.24 25.73
C VAL A 12 -50.65 44.21 26.84
N GLN A 13 -51.47 44.46 27.87
CA GLN A 13 -51.67 43.53 28.98
C GLN A 13 -52.28 42.21 28.49
N LYS A 14 -53.29 42.27 27.63
CA LYS A 14 -53.90 41.09 27.02
C LYS A 14 -52.93 40.33 26.11
N GLY A 15 -52.06 41.05 25.40
CA GLY A 15 -50.99 40.45 24.58
C GLY A 15 -49.96 39.74 25.46
N LYS A 16 -49.56 40.37 26.56
CA LYS A 16 -48.64 39.81 27.56
C LYS A 16 -49.21 38.53 28.19
N GLU A 17 -50.46 38.55 28.63
CA GLU A 17 -51.12 37.37 29.22
C GLU A 17 -51.19 36.20 28.24
N LYS A 18 -51.50 36.46 26.96
CA LYS A 18 -51.46 35.43 25.92
C LYS A 18 -50.06 34.85 25.69
N TYR A 19 -49.04 35.71 25.69
CA TYR A 19 -47.66 35.29 25.56
C TYR A 19 -47.20 34.44 26.76
N GLU A 20 -47.53 34.87 27.98
CA GLU A 20 -47.23 34.12 29.20
C GLU A 20 -47.93 32.76 29.22
N LEU A 21 -49.18 32.68 28.76
CA LEU A 21 -49.91 31.42 28.62
C LEU A 21 -49.23 30.48 27.62
N ALA A 22 -48.82 30.99 26.45
CA ALA A 22 -48.11 30.20 25.44
C ALA A 22 -46.76 29.69 25.96
N LEU A 23 -46.03 30.50 26.73
CA LEU A 23 -44.79 30.07 27.39
C LEU A 23 -45.05 28.98 28.44
N GLN A 24 -46.13 29.07 29.20
CA GLN A 24 -46.50 28.03 30.17
C GLN A 24 -46.81 26.72 29.47
N GLU A 25 -47.55 26.75 28.36
CA GLU A 25 -47.85 25.57 27.54
C GLU A 25 -46.57 24.94 26.97
N LEU A 26 -45.67 25.74 26.40
CA LEU A 26 -44.38 25.27 25.89
C LEU A 26 -43.53 24.62 26.99
N ASN A 27 -43.40 25.29 28.13
CA ASN A 27 -42.62 24.75 29.26
C ASN A 27 -43.25 23.50 29.86
N ALA A 28 -44.58 23.37 29.85
CA ALA A 28 -45.27 22.17 30.27
C ALA A 28 -45.02 20.98 29.32
N TYR A 29 -44.76 21.26 28.03
CA TYR A 29 -44.45 20.24 27.03
C TYR A 29 -42.97 19.83 27.00
N ASN A 30 -42.04 20.71 27.43
CA ASN A 30 -40.60 20.44 27.43
C ASN A 30 -40.19 19.06 28.00
N PRO A 31 -40.72 18.59 29.15
CA PRO A 31 -40.36 17.27 29.69
C PRO A 31 -40.67 16.13 28.71
N LYS A 32 -41.83 16.17 28.06
CA LYS A 32 -42.24 15.16 27.08
C LYS A 32 -41.39 15.24 25.81
N TYR A 33 -41.11 16.45 25.33
CA TYR A 33 -40.20 16.64 24.21
C TYR A 33 -38.81 16.05 24.48
N MET A 34 -38.25 16.32 25.67
CA MET A 34 -36.94 15.78 26.05
C MET A 34 -36.99 14.25 26.13
N GLU A 35 -38.03 13.66 26.71
CA GLU A 35 -38.22 12.21 26.76
C GLU A 35 -38.24 11.60 25.34
N ASP A 36 -39.08 12.14 24.45
CA ASP A 36 -39.21 11.65 23.07
C ASP A 36 -37.88 11.79 22.29
N MET A 37 -37.16 12.90 22.48
CA MET A 37 -35.84 13.11 21.85
C MET A 37 -34.76 12.20 22.42
N THR A 38 -34.76 11.95 23.73
CA THR A 38 -33.84 11.01 24.37
C THR A 38 -34.03 9.60 23.81
N VAL A 39 -35.27 9.15 23.60
CA VAL A 39 -35.53 7.81 23.01
C VAL A 39 -34.89 7.66 21.62
N VAL A 40 -35.02 8.66 20.76
CA VAL A 40 -34.41 8.62 19.42
C VAL A 40 -32.88 8.69 19.53
N PHE A 41 -32.36 9.54 20.41
CA PHE A 41 -30.93 9.66 20.65
C PHE A 41 -30.32 8.35 21.15
N ASP A 42 -30.92 7.71 22.14
CA ASP A 42 -30.44 6.44 22.70
C ASP A 42 -30.44 5.33 21.65
N LYS A 43 -31.45 5.27 20.80
CA LYS A 43 -31.48 4.34 19.67
C LYS A 43 -30.31 4.57 18.70
N CYS A 44 -29.95 5.83 18.42
CA CYS A 44 -28.78 6.16 17.62
C CYS A 44 -27.47 5.77 18.33
N GLN A 45 -27.39 5.98 19.65
CA GLN A 45 -26.24 5.55 20.46
C GLN A 45 -26.06 4.03 20.47
N GLU A 46 -27.16 3.26 20.50
CA GLU A 46 -27.10 1.80 20.40
C GLU A 46 -26.53 1.34 19.05
N MET A 47 -26.98 1.95 17.95
CA MET A 47 -26.44 1.64 16.61
C MET A 47 -24.95 2.00 16.52
N GLU A 48 -24.56 3.16 17.03
CA GLU A 48 -23.16 3.57 17.05
C GLU A 48 -22.32 2.66 17.93
N THR A 49 -22.84 2.21 19.08
CA THR A 49 -22.16 1.27 19.96
C THR A 49 -21.86 -0.05 19.24
N GLN A 50 -22.82 -0.57 18.46
CA GLN A 50 -22.61 -1.78 17.65
C GLN A 50 -21.53 -1.56 16.59
N ARG A 51 -21.55 -0.41 15.91
CA ARG A 51 -20.51 -0.04 14.92
C ARG A 51 -19.12 0.01 15.57
N LEU A 52 -18.99 0.68 16.72
CA LEU A 52 -17.72 0.81 17.42
C LEU A 52 -17.19 -0.55 17.91
N GLN A 53 -18.07 -1.42 18.42
CA GLN A 53 -17.71 -2.79 18.80
C GLN A 53 -17.22 -3.59 17.59
N PHE A 54 -17.94 -3.53 16.49
CA PHE A 54 -17.55 -4.17 15.24
C PHE A 54 -16.18 -3.70 14.73
N PHE A 55 -15.94 -2.38 14.73
CA PHE A 55 -14.66 -1.81 14.32
C PHE A 55 -13.52 -2.30 15.22
N LYS A 56 -13.73 -2.30 16.54
CA LYS A 56 -12.76 -2.81 17.50
C LYS A 56 -12.41 -4.28 17.22
N GLU A 57 -13.41 -5.14 17.06
CA GLU A 57 -13.20 -6.56 16.76
C GLU A 57 -12.49 -6.77 15.43
N THR A 58 -12.87 -6.01 14.40
CA THR A 58 -12.25 -6.05 13.07
C THR A 58 -10.78 -5.66 13.14
N LEU A 59 -10.45 -4.57 13.84
CA LEU A 59 -9.06 -4.13 14.02
C LEU A 59 -8.23 -5.17 14.76
N PHE A 60 -8.77 -5.80 15.81
CA PHE A 60 -8.09 -6.90 16.48
C PHE A 60 -7.92 -8.13 15.58
N SER A 61 -8.90 -8.43 14.73
CA SER A 61 -8.80 -9.51 13.75
C SER A 61 -7.70 -9.22 12.72
N ILE A 62 -7.64 -7.98 12.19
CA ILE A 62 -6.57 -7.56 11.28
C ILE A 62 -5.20 -7.69 11.95
N HIS A 63 -5.06 -7.18 13.18
CA HIS A 63 -3.83 -7.33 13.96
C HIS A 63 -3.44 -8.80 14.12
N LYS A 64 -4.39 -9.69 14.41
CA LYS A 64 -4.14 -11.13 14.54
C LYS A 64 -3.63 -11.74 13.23
N CYS A 65 -4.20 -11.37 12.09
CA CYS A 65 -3.76 -11.85 10.77
C CYS A 65 -2.38 -11.32 10.36
N LEU A 66 -2.01 -10.10 10.79
CA LEU A 66 -0.72 -9.49 10.47
C LEU A 66 0.40 -9.92 11.41
N ASN A 67 0.07 -10.44 12.60
CA ASN A 67 1.06 -10.80 13.60
C ASN A 67 1.70 -12.16 13.32
N VAL A 68 2.66 -12.17 12.39
CA VAL A 68 3.44 -13.37 12.00
C VAL A 68 4.30 -13.91 13.16
N SER A 69 4.61 -13.11 14.19
CA SER A 69 5.43 -13.58 15.32
C SER A 69 4.75 -14.64 16.19
N GLN A 70 3.42 -14.72 16.13
CA GLN A 70 2.62 -15.69 16.86
C GLN A 70 2.32 -16.93 16.01
N ASP A 71 2.73 -16.93 14.74
CA ASP A 71 2.55 -18.07 13.83
C ASP A 71 3.53 -19.19 14.24
N PRO A 72 3.03 -20.39 14.60
CA PRO A 72 3.89 -21.52 15.00
C PRO A 72 4.80 -22.00 13.86
N ASP A 73 4.44 -21.75 12.60
CA ASP A 73 5.22 -22.20 11.45
C ASP A 73 6.49 -21.36 11.27
N LEU A 74 6.47 -20.09 11.71
CA LEU A 74 7.59 -19.18 11.50
C LEU A 74 8.88 -19.66 12.21
N PRO A 75 8.89 -20.01 13.51
CA PRO A 75 10.07 -20.62 14.15
C PRO A 75 10.50 -21.93 13.49
N GLN A 76 9.54 -22.75 13.04
CA GLN A 76 9.84 -24.03 12.41
C GLN A 76 10.63 -23.84 11.10
N ILE A 77 10.30 -22.84 10.28
CA ILE A 77 11.05 -22.52 9.06
C ILE A 77 12.52 -22.23 9.37
N TYR A 78 12.80 -21.49 10.45
CA TYR A 78 14.17 -21.16 10.83
C TYR A 78 14.94 -22.37 11.38
N GLU A 79 14.29 -23.23 12.16
CA GLU A 79 14.89 -24.48 12.66
C GLU A 79 15.18 -25.46 11.51
N GLU A 80 14.25 -25.62 10.57
CA GLU A 80 14.45 -26.46 9.39
C GLU A 80 15.59 -25.94 8.50
N PHE A 81 15.67 -24.62 8.30
CA PHE A 81 16.78 -24.00 7.59
C PHE A 81 18.11 -24.25 8.30
N TYR A 82 18.15 -24.06 9.61
CA TYR A 82 19.35 -24.32 10.42
C TYR A 82 19.81 -25.77 10.28
N HIS A 83 18.89 -26.73 10.42
CA HIS A 83 19.20 -28.15 10.26
C HIS A 83 19.70 -28.48 8.85
N THR A 84 19.11 -27.89 7.82
CA THR A 84 19.53 -28.10 6.41
C THR A 84 20.96 -27.63 6.20
N VAL A 85 21.31 -26.45 6.69
CA VAL A 85 22.67 -25.89 6.58
C VAL A 85 23.65 -26.71 7.41
N ASN A 86 23.28 -27.07 8.65
CA ASN A 86 24.15 -27.83 9.54
C ASN A 86 24.41 -29.27 9.05
N ASN A 87 23.50 -29.84 8.27
CA ASN A 87 23.66 -31.17 7.67
C ASN A 87 24.53 -31.16 6.40
N ALA A 88 24.92 -29.99 5.88
CA ALA A 88 25.83 -29.89 4.74
C ALA A 88 27.22 -30.40 5.13
N ASP A 89 27.69 -31.42 4.42
CA ASP A 89 28.94 -32.12 4.73
C ASP A 89 29.84 -32.15 3.49
N HIS A 90 30.90 -31.37 3.55
CA HIS A 90 31.87 -31.24 2.46
C HIS A 90 32.58 -32.56 2.11
N GLU A 91 32.72 -33.51 3.05
CA GLU A 91 33.45 -34.75 2.78
C GLU A 91 32.60 -35.69 1.94
N LYS A 92 31.28 -35.72 2.18
CA LYS A 92 30.33 -36.45 1.35
C LYS A 92 30.34 -35.91 -0.07
N ASP A 93 30.35 -34.59 -0.24
CA ASP A 93 30.34 -33.94 -1.54
C ASP A 93 31.63 -34.21 -2.33
N LEU A 94 32.79 -34.07 -1.68
CA LEU A 94 34.09 -34.38 -2.30
C LEU A 94 34.20 -35.86 -2.67
N LYS A 95 33.67 -36.76 -1.83
CA LYS A 95 33.64 -38.20 -2.11
C LYS A 95 32.71 -38.51 -3.29
N TRP A 96 31.53 -37.89 -3.33
CA TRP A 96 30.60 -38.03 -4.44
C TRP A 96 31.25 -37.58 -5.75
N TRP A 97 31.91 -36.43 -5.76
CA TRP A 97 32.64 -35.93 -6.93
C TRP A 97 33.76 -36.88 -7.37
N SER A 98 34.58 -37.34 -6.43
CA SER A 98 35.69 -38.25 -6.72
C SER A 98 35.21 -39.55 -7.39
N ASN A 99 34.06 -40.08 -6.96
CA ASN A 99 33.48 -41.32 -7.48
C ASN A 99 32.85 -41.15 -8.87
N ASN A 100 32.19 -40.03 -9.12
CA ASN A 100 31.45 -39.80 -10.37
C ASN A 100 32.28 -39.15 -11.47
N HIS A 101 33.26 -38.33 -11.11
CA HIS A 101 34.01 -37.46 -12.03
C HIS A 101 35.51 -37.41 -11.74
N GLY A 102 35.98 -38.14 -10.72
CA GLY A 102 37.35 -38.08 -10.28
C GLY A 102 38.07 -39.44 -10.34
N VAL A 103 39.06 -39.56 -9.46
CA VAL A 103 40.01 -40.67 -9.46
C VAL A 103 39.40 -42.02 -9.08
N ASN A 104 38.22 -42.02 -8.46
CA ASN A 104 37.54 -43.26 -8.06
C ASN A 104 36.59 -43.79 -9.12
N MET A 105 36.50 -43.13 -10.28
CA MET A 105 35.78 -43.69 -11.43
C MET A 105 36.43 -45.02 -11.86
N ALA A 106 35.60 -45.99 -12.23
CA ALA A 106 36.09 -47.25 -12.73
C ALA A 106 36.86 -47.04 -14.04
N MET A 107 38.13 -47.45 -14.04
CA MET A 107 39.01 -47.40 -15.20
C MET A 107 39.44 -48.83 -15.56
N ASN A 108 39.24 -49.20 -16.81
CA ASN A 108 39.81 -50.42 -17.37
C ASN A 108 41.24 -50.10 -17.81
N TRP A 109 42.20 -50.37 -16.93
CA TRP A 109 43.61 -50.17 -17.25
C TRP A 109 44.05 -51.09 -18.39
N PRO A 110 44.95 -50.63 -19.28
CA PRO A 110 45.45 -51.46 -20.37
C PRO A 110 46.06 -52.76 -19.83
N LEU A 111 45.56 -53.89 -20.32
CA LEU A 111 46.10 -55.21 -20.05
C LEU A 111 46.59 -55.82 -21.37
N PHE A 112 47.49 -56.79 -21.27
CA PHE A 112 47.93 -57.54 -22.44
C PHE A 112 46.74 -58.35 -22.99
N GLU A 113 46.36 -58.06 -24.23
CA GLU A 113 45.34 -58.81 -24.95
C GLU A 113 46.04 -59.81 -25.88
N ASP A 114 45.72 -61.10 -25.72
CA ASP A 114 46.22 -62.15 -26.61
C ASP A 114 45.72 -61.92 -28.04
N TYR A 115 46.62 -62.10 -29.01
CA TYR A 115 46.28 -61.95 -30.42
C TYR A 115 45.20 -62.97 -30.82
N THR A 116 43.98 -62.49 -31.05
CA THR A 116 42.91 -63.25 -31.69
C THR A 116 42.89 -62.94 -33.19
N GLU A 117 42.76 -63.97 -34.04
CA GLU A 117 42.71 -63.79 -35.50
C GLU A 117 41.45 -63.04 -35.98
N GLU A 118 40.49 -62.79 -35.10
CA GLU A 118 39.24 -62.03 -35.33
C GLU A 118 39.49 -60.55 -35.70
N PHE A 119 40.67 -60.00 -35.36
CA PHE A 119 41.06 -58.65 -35.77
C PHE A 119 41.62 -58.55 -37.21
N ARG A 120 41.70 -59.66 -37.97
CA ARG A 120 42.14 -59.62 -39.38
C ARG A 120 41.12 -58.99 -40.33
N ASP A 121 39.83 -59.01 -39.98
CA ASP A 121 38.74 -58.69 -40.92
C ASP A 121 38.34 -57.20 -40.96
N ILE A 122 39.06 -56.31 -40.26
CA ILE A 122 38.79 -54.86 -40.25
C ILE A 122 38.89 -54.22 -41.65
N ALA A 123 39.49 -54.91 -42.64
CA ALA A 123 39.62 -54.42 -44.01
C ALA A 123 38.59 -54.97 -45.03
N LYS A 124 37.71 -55.91 -44.66
CA LYS A 124 36.70 -56.45 -45.61
C LYS A 124 35.30 -56.22 -45.07
N GLY A 125 34.79 -55.03 -45.36
CA GLY A 125 33.44 -54.62 -44.99
C GLY A 125 32.38 -55.64 -45.41
N LYS A 126 31.59 -56.08 -44.43
CA LYS A 126 30.12 -56.28 -44.45
C LYS A 126 29.72 -57.16 -43.26
N SER A 127 29.35 -56.55 -42.14
CA SER A 127 28.16 -56.96 -41.37
C SER A 127 27.83 -55.90 -40.32
N LYS A 128 26.55 -55.49 -40.30
CA LYS A 128 25.93 -54.79 -39.19
C LYS A 128 25.59 -55.85 -38.14
N GLU A 129 26.47 -56.04 -37.17
CA GLU A 129 26.10 -56.71 -35.92
C GLU A 129 26.88 -56.05 -34.79
N ALA A 130 26.16 -55.67 -33.74
CA ALA A 130 26.69 -54.93 -32.62
C ALA A 130 27.82 -55.75 -31.98
N LEU A 131 29.04 -55.23 -32.05
CA LEU A 131 30.15 -55.74 -31.26
C LEU A 131 29.76 -55.66 -29.77
N PRO A 132 30.04 -56.71 -28.97
CA PRO A 132 29.77 -56.66 -27.54
C PRO A 132 30.58 -55.51 -26.93
N ALA A 133 29.90 -54.70 -26.13
CA ALA A 133 30.50 -53.59 -25.38
C ALA A 133 31.53 -54.14 -24.38
N GLY A 134 32.77 -54.34 -24.83
CA GLY A 134 33.80 -54.96 -24.00
C GLY A 134 35.24 -54.54 -24.27
N SER A 135 35.56 -53.96 -25.43
CA SER A 135 36.94 -53.56 -25.73
C SER A 135 36.96 -52.36 -26.68
N ILE A 136 37.34 -51.19 -26.16
CA ILE A 136 37.73 -50.05 -26.99
C ILE A 136 39.09 -50.39 -27.60
N THR A 137 39.11 -50.85 -28.84
CA THR A 137 40.34 -50.87 -29.63
C THR A 137 40.56 -49.48 -30.21
N LEU A 138 41.72 -48.87 -29.90
CA LEU A 138 42.13 -47.59 -30.47
C LEU A 138 42.13 -47.67 -32.00
N ILE A 139 41.12 -47.09 -32.65
CA ILE A 139 41.21 -46.68 -34.05
C ILE A 139 40.82 -45.21 -34.15
N ASN A 140 41.83 -44.38 -33.92
CA ASN A 140 42.04 -43.03 -34.48
C ASN A 140 43.06 -42.31 -33.59
N GLN A 141 44.33 -42.34 -33.97
CA GLN A 141 45.29 -41.37 -33.47
C GLN A 141 44.85 -39.99 -33.98
N ARG A 142 44.26 -39.16 -33.11
CA ARG A 142 44.17 -37.72 -33.37
C ARG A 142 45.52 -37.09 -33.03
N PRO A 143 46.05 -36.19 -33.87
CA PRO A 143 47.29 -35.48 -33.59
C PRO A 143 47.16 -34.69 -32.28
N VAL A 144 48.18 -34.75 -31.43
CA VAL A 144 48.23 -34.10 -30.12
C VAL A 144 48.16 -32.59 -30.32
N GLY A 145 47.00 -31.99 -30.05
CA GLY A 145 46.77 -30.55 -30.21
C GLY A 145 45.32 -30.08 -30.12
N GLU A 146 44.34 -30.98 -29.99
CA GLU A 146 42.91 -30.62 -30.08
C GLU A 146 42.07 -31.22 -28.93
N ASP A 147 42.55 -31.08 -27.69
CA ASP A 147 41.73 -31.28 -26.48
C ASP A 147 41.49 -29.92 -25.82
N THR A 148 40.64 -29.11 -26.43
CA THR A 148 39.92 -28.06 -25.71
C THR A 148 38.69 -28.70 -25.10
N HIS A 149 38.64 -28.80 -23.77
CA HIS A 149 37.43 -29.20 -23.05
C HIS A 149 36.28 -28.25 -23.41
N GLU A 150 35.33 -28.75 -24.20
CA GLU A 150 34.07 -28.06 -24.46
C GLU A 150 33.18 -28.24 -23.23
N PHE A 151 33.07 -27.20 -22.41
CA PHE A 151 32.12 -27.18 -21.31
C PHE A 151 30.70 -27.21 -21.87
N PRO A 152 29.75 -27.92 -21.22
CA PRO A 152 28.36 -27.87 -21.63
C PRO A 152 27.83 -26.43 -21.54
N PRO A 153 26.94 -26.00 -22.45
CA PRO A 153 26.49 -24.61 -22.50
C PRO A 153 25.75 -24.27 -21.20
N VAL A 154 26.24 -23.24 -20.52
CA VAL A 154 25.52 -22.61 -19.41
C VAL A 154 24.26 -21.97 -19.99
N ASN A 155 23.11 -22.56 -19.70
CA ASN A 155 21.82 -22.06 -20.13
C ASN A 155 21.48 -20.79 -19.32
N HIS A 156 21.85 -19.62 -19.85
CA HIS A 156 21.40 -18.33 -19.34
C HIS A 156 20.18 -17.85 -20.13
N LYS A 157 19.03 -17.81 -19.47
CA LYS A 157 17.95 -16.85 -19.72
C LYS A 157 17.53 -16.26 -18.37
N SER A 158 17.44 -14.96 -18.10
CA SER A 158 18.08 -13.74 -18.58
C SER A 158 17.43 -12.61 -17.76
N SER A 159 18.19 -11.70 -17.14
CA SER A 159 17.77 -10.29 -17.02
C SER A 159 18.88 -9.42 -16.40
N ASN A 160 19.36 -8.48 -17.22
CA ASN A 160 20.08 -7.23 -16.92
C ASN A 160 20.23 -6.81 -15.44
N LYS A 161 21.46 -6.44 -15.06
CA LYS A 161 21.83 -5.04 -14.72
C LYS A 161 23.36 -4.88 -14.59
N LYS A 162 23.82 -3.71 -15.03
CA LYS A 162 25.22 -3.28 -15.20
C LYS A 162 25.90 -2.98 -13.85
N ALA A 163 27.20 -3.25 -13.75
CA ALA A 163 28.08 -2.70 -12.69
C ALA A 163 29.38 -2.15 -13.31
N ALA A 164 29.80 -0.97 -12.84
CA ALA A 164 31.06 -0.28 -13.17
C ALA A 164 32.12 -0.53 -12.06
N PRO A 165 33.41 -0.27 -12.30
CA PRO A 165 34.50 -0.83 -11.50
C PRO A 165 34.91 0.04 -10.29
N VAL A 166 35.44 -0.64 -9.26
CA VAL A 166 35.99 -0.09 -8.01
C VAL A 166 37.48 0.21 -8.15
N THR A 167 37.89 1.41 -7.71
CA THR A 167 39.29 1.80 -7.49
C THR A 167 39.60 1.80 -5.99
N SER A 168 40.75 1.21 -5.66
CA SER A 168 41.35 1.06 -4.34
C SER A 168 42.12 2.30 -3.87
N GLN A 169 42.00 2.69 -2.60
CA GLN A 169 43.09 3.34 -1.84
C GLN A 169 43.08 2.96 -0.35
N VAL A 170 44.31 2.83 0.17
CA VAL A 170 44.77 2.33 1.46
C VAL A 170 44.57 3.34 2.60
N SER A 171 44.40 2.88 3.83
CA SER A 171 44.58 3.71 5.03
C SER A 171 45.27 2.95 6.15
N THR A 172 46.32 3.56 6.70
CA THR A 172 47.11 3.09 7.84
C THR A 172 46.74 3.84 9.12
N ASN A 173 46.36 3.07 10.15
CA ASN A 173 46.67 3.14 11.58
C ASN A 173 46.60 4.45 12.43
N ARG A 174 45.97 4.26 13.61
CA ARG A 174 46.38 4.66 15.00
C ARG A 174 45.71 5.93 15.59
N THR A 175 45.28 6.13 16.86
CA THR A 175 44.87 5.39 18.10
C THR A 175 44.46 6.46 19.15
N ILE A 176 43.69 6.09 20.22
CA ILE A 176 43.51 6.76 21.56
C ILE A 176 42.63 8.04 21.59
N SER A 177 41.84 8.39 22.61
CA SER A 177 41.12 7.79 23.76
C SER A 177 40.31 8.93 24.41
N THR A 178 39.28 8.56 25.20
CA THR A 178 38.82 9.20 26.48
C THR A 178 38.13 10.58 26.53
N GLU A 179 36.90 10.51 27.07
CA GLU A 179 36.31 11.30 28.19
C GLU A 179 35.54 12.62 28.00
N SER A 180 34.22 12.51 28.29
CA SER A 180 33.46 13.19 29.37
C SER A 180 32.57 14.43 29.10
N SER A 181 31.28 14.26 29.44
CA SER A 181 30.34 15.14 30.21
C SER A 181 29.87 16.47 29.56
N GLU A 182 28.66 17.04 29.70
CA GLU A 182 27.51 17.09 30.64
C GLU A 182 26.20 17.40 29.83
N SER A 183 24.94 17.16 30.24
CA SER A 183 24.16 18.06 31.14
C SER A 183 22.66 17.65 31.33
N LYS A 184 22.22 17.55 32.60
CA LYS A 184 20.95 17.95 33.32
C LYS A 184 19.57 17.93 32.59
N LYS A 185 18.53 17.17 33.04
CA LYS A 185 17.59 17.27 34.22
C LYS A 185 16.59 18.46 34.12
N SER A 186 15.25 18.29 34.17
CA SER A 186 14.41 18.21 35.40
C SER A 186 12.90 18.03 35.13
N GLU A 187 12.20 17.43 36.10
CA GLU A 187 10.74 17.22 36.28
C GLU A 187 9.97 18.48 36.75
N LYS A 188 8.62 18.53 36.65
CA LYS A 188 7.65 18.35 37.78
C LYS A 188 6.19 18.80 37.42
N ILE A 189 5.27 18.27 38.22
CA ILE A 189 3.81 18.13 38.24
C ILE A 189 3.06 19.31 38.93
N GLU A 190 1.75 19.45 38.66
CA GLU A 190 0.59 19.69 39.59
C GLU A 190 -0.29 20.99 39.52
N ASN A 191 -1.59 20.77 39.21
CA ASN A 191 -2.89 21.19 39.79
C ASN A 191 -3.37 22.64 40.08
N ASN A 192 -4.66 22.82 39.71
CA ASN A 192 -5.81 23.52 40.36
C ASN A 192 -5.93 25.06 40.40
N GLY A 193 -7.16 25.54 40.15
CA GLY A 193 -7.74 26.66 40.90
C GLY A 193 -8.58 27.70 40.15
N THR A 194 -9.91 27.55 40.23
CA THR A 194 -10.98 28.52 39.95
C THR A 194 -10.79 29.89 40.65
N THR A 195 -11.12 31.02 39.99
CA THR A 195 -11.64 32.25 40.65
C THR A 195 -12.36 33.18 39.65
N THR A 196 -13.63 33.46 39.94
CA THR A 196 -14.50 34.52 39.43
C THR A 196 -14.06 35.92 39.85
N THR A 197 -14.11 36.91 38.94
CA THR A 197 -14.21 38.34 39.33
C THR A 197 -15.15 39.09 38.38
N LEU A 198 -16.20 39.69 38.93
CA LEU A 198 -17.09 40.66 38.29
C LEU A 198 -16.56 42.08 38.56
N THR A 199 -16.45 42.93 37.53
CA THR A 199 -16.49 44.40 37.68
C THR A 199 -17.23 45.03 36.50
N ASN A 200 -17.97 46.10 36.81
CA ASN A 200 -18.96 46.79 35.98
C ASN A 200 -18.39 48.17 35.56
N GLY A 201 -18.61 48.64 34.32
CA GLY A 201 -18.29 50.04 33.95
C GLY A 201 -18.24 50.40 32.46
N ASN A 202 -19.40 50.83 31.94
CA ASN A 202 -19.69 51.75 30.81
C ASN A 202 -18.53 52.41 30.01
N GLY A 203 -18.63 52.36 28.66
CA GLY A 203 -17.91 53.29 27.78
C GLY A 203 -17.82 52.88 26.31
N THR A 204 -18.71 53.45 25.50
CA THR A 204 -18.72 53.54 24.02
C THR A 204 -17.36 53.47 23.31
N THR A 205 -17.20 52.58 22.31
CA THR A 205 -16.83 52.86 20.89
C THR A 205 -16.51 51.56 20.14
N ALA A 206 -17.10 51.40 18.95
CA ALA A 206 -16.59 50.66 17.78
C ALA A 206 -15.71 49.41 18.02
N GLY A 207 -16.34 48.25 17.89
CA GLY A 207 -15.69 46.94 17.81
C GLY A 207 -16.77 45.87 17.98
N ARG A 208 -17.31 45.36 16.87
CA ARG A 208 -18.21 44.20 16.92
C ARG A 208 -17.34 43.00 17.25
N GLU A 209 -17.22 42.71 18.54
CA GLU A 209 -16.72 41.41 19.01
C GLU A 209 -17.67 40.35 18.44
N ALA A 210 -17.12 39.51 17.56
CA ALA A 210 -17.80 38.35 17.01
C ALA A 210 -18.20 37.42 18.15
N ASN A 211 -19.42 36.88 18.07
CA ASN A 211 -19.84 35.83 18.97
C ASN A 211 -18.88 34.63 18.78
N PRO A 212 -18.23 34.09 19.83
CA PRO A 212 -17.34 32.93 19.70
C PRO A 212 -18.05 31.61 19.32
N PHE A 213 -19.37 31.69 19.11
CA PHE A 213 -20.26 30.62 18.65
C PHE A 213 -21.16 31.10 17.49
N GLU A 214 -20.83 32.21 16.82
CA GLU A 214 -21.36 32.44 15.47
C GLU A 214 -20.77 31.33 14.62
N GLU A 215 -21.64 30.38 14.27
CA GLU A 215 -21.41 29.29 13.35
C GLU A 215 -20.48 29.77 12.24
N GLU A 216 -19.43 29.00 11.96
CA GLU A 216 -18.90 28.92 10.61
C GLU A 216 -20.11 28.65 9.73
N GLU A 217 -20.68 29.72 9.17
CA GLU A 217 -21.40 29.70 7.93
C GLU A 217 -20.38 29.06 6.98
N TRP A 218 -20.53 27.74 6.81
CA TRP A 218 -19.85 27.00 5.76
C TRP A 218 -20.34 27.64 4.47
N ASP A 219 -19.68 28.73 4.08
CA ASP A 219 -19.77 29.27 2.75
C ASP A 219 -19.57 28.06 1.84
N GLU A 220 -20.60 27.75 1.06
CA GLU A 220 -20.64 26.71 0.05
C GLU A 220 -19.65 27.03 -1.09
N GLU A 221 -18.37 27.24 -0.77
CA GLU A 221 -17.27 27.38 -1.71
C GLU A 221 -16.62 26.01 -1.96
N GLY A 222 -17.49 25.00 -2.12
CA GLY A 222 -17.15 23.70 -2.70
C GLY A 222 -17.89 23.43 -4.02
N GLY A 223 -18.65 24.41 -4.51
CA GLY A 223 -19.53 24.26 -5.67
C GLY A 223 -18.90 24.51 -7.04
N ASP A 224 -17.60 24.87 -7.13
CA ASP A 224 -17.00 25.35 -8.40
C ASP A 224 -15.78 24.56 -8.87
N ALA A 225 -15.57 23.32 -8.40
CA ALA A 225 -14.50 22.46 -8.92
C ALA A 225 -14.82 21.85 -10.30
N LEU A 226 -16.06 21.98 -10.78
CA LEU A 226 -16.55 21.39 -12.03
C LEU A 226 -17.00 22.43 -13.07
N VAL A 227 -16.68 23.71 -12.91
CA VAL A 227 -16.91 24.66 -14.00
C VAL A 227 -15.93 24.46 -15.14
N ASP A 228 -16.45 24.60 -16.35
CA ASP A 228 -15.66 24.67 -17.56
C ASP A 228 -14.82 25.95 -17.53
N THR A 229 -13.53 25.81 -17.20
CA THR A 229 -12.55 26.91 -17.19
C THR A 229 -12.21 27.40 -18.59
N GLY A 230 -12.75 26.79 -19.64
CA GLY A 230 -12.54 27.19 -21.04
C GLY A 230 -11.13 26.91 -21.56
N GLU A 231 -10.30 26.22 -20.77
CA GLU A 231 -8.97 25.81 -21.20
C GLU A 231 -9.06 24.70 -22.28
N PRO A 232 -8.13 24.68 -23.25
CA PRO A 232 -8.09 23.62 -24.25
C PRO A 232 -7.62 22.31 -23.60
N GLY A 233 -8.52 21.34 -23.48
CA GLY A 233 -8.20 20.00 -22.98
C GLY A 233 -7.49 19.13 -24.02
N VAL A 234 -6.89 18.03 -23.56
CA VAL A 234 -6.24 17.03 -24.42
C VAL A 234 -7.29 16.05 -24.94
N PRO A 235 -7.41 15.80 -26.25
CA PRO A 235 -8.38 14.84 -26.76
C PRO A 235 -8.02 13.42 -26.29
N VAL A 236 -8.99 12.75 -25.67
CA VAL A 236 -8.89 11.38 -25.20
C VAL A 236 -10.01 10.55 -25.80
N LYS A 237 -9.78 9.25 -25.94
CA LYS A 237 -10.75 8.27 -26.43
C LYS A 237 -11.06 7.26 -25.34
N ALA A 238 -12.33 7.01 -25.11
CA ALA A 238 -12.79 5.97 -24.20
C ALA A 238 -12.41 4.58 -24.70
N LEU A 239 -11.72 3.81 -23.86
CA LEU A 239 -11.39 2.40 -24.09
C LEU A 239 -12.51 1.45 -23.68
N TYR A 240 -13.34 1.87 -22.72
CA TYR A 240 -14.44 1.08 -22.17
C TYR A 240 -15.68 1.96 -21.95
N ASP A 241 -16.84 1.33 -21.80
CA ASP A 241 -18.06 2.00 -21.35
C ASP A 241 -17.92 2.37 -19.87
N TYR A 242 -18.34 3.57 -19.49
CA TYR A 242 -18.37 4.05 -18.12
C TYR A 242 -19.69 4.80 -17.85
N ASP A 243 -20.48 4.27 -16.91
CA ASP A 243 -21.70 4.91 -16.41
C ASP A 243 -21.39 5.53 -15.04
N GLY A 244 -21.47 6.85 -14.96
CA GLY A 244 -21.17 7.61 -13.75
C GLY A 244 -22.22 7.35 -12.67
N ALA A 245 -21.79 7.02 -11.46
CA ALA A 245 -22.68 6.72 -10.34
C ALA A 245 -23.17 8.00 -9.64
N GLU A 246 -22.28 8.98 -9.51
CA GLU A 246 -22.52 10.24 -8.81
C GLU A 246 -22.72 11.43 -9.78
N SER A 247 -23.24 12.55 -9.27
CA SER A 247 -23.59 13.72 -10.10
C SER A 247 -22.38 14.46 -10.68
N ASP A 248 -21.21 14.27 -10.10
CA ASP A 248 -19.91 14.81 -10.50
C ASP A 248 -19.15 13.90 -11.48
N GLU A 249 -19.65 12.70 -11.78
CA GLU A 249 -19.00 11.75 -12.69
C GLU A 249 -19.47 11.90 -14.15
N LEU A 250 -18.55 11.65 -15.08
CA LEU A 250 -18.78 11.78 -16.53
C LEU A 250 -19.10 10.42 -17.16
N SER A 251 -20.30 10.26 -17.72
CA SER A 251 -20.69 9.01 -18.42
C SER A 251 -20.33 9.04 -19.90
N PHE A 252 -19.72 7.97 -20.41
CA PHE A 252 -19.31 7.83 -21.81
C PHE A 252 -19.29 6.37 -22.27
N LYS A 253 -19.30 6.17 -23.58
CA LYS A 253 -19.22 4.82 -24.19
C LYS A 253 -17.85 4.57 -24.80
N GLN A 254 -17.48 3.30 -24.92
CA GLN A 254 -16.28 2.85 -25.61
C GLN A 254 -16.25 3.45 -27.02
N GLY A 255 -15.14 4.11 -27.33
CA GLY A 255 -14.92 4.79 -28.60
C GLY A 255 -15.33 6.26 -28.62
N ASP A 256 -16.00 6.78 -27.58
CA ASP A 256 -16.31 8.21 -27.47
C ASP A 256 -15.03 9.03 -27.35
N LEU A 257 -15.03 10.20 -28.01
CA LEU A 257 -13.94 11.18 -27.95
C LEU A 257 -14.38 12.36 -27.09
N PHE A 258 -13.55 12.73 -26.12
CA PHE A 258 -13.81 13.87 -25.24
C PHE A 258 -12.49 14.48 -24.77
N GLU A 259 -12.54 15.57 -24.00
CA GLU A 259 -11.35 16.31 -23.63
C GLU A 259 -10.97 16.07 -22.18
N LYS A 260 -9.70 15.75 -21.93
CA LYS A 260 -9.10 15.67 -20.60
C LYS A 260 -8.63 17.07 -20.18
N LEU A 261 -9.13 17.56 -19.05
CA LEU A 261 -8.83 18.88 -18.51
C LEU A 261 -7.72 18.85 -17.46
N GLU A 262 -7.75 17.87 -16.55
CA GLU A 262 -6.75 17.73 -15.48
C GLU A 262 -6.12 16.34 -15.47
N ASP A 263 -4.91 16.23 -14.93
CA ASP A 263 -4.20 14.96 -14.73
C ASP A 263 -4.81 14.12 -13.60
N GLU A 264 -4.35 12.87 -13.51
CA GLU A 264 -4.76 11.92 -12.47
C GLU A 264 -4.47 12.48 -11.06
N ASP A 265 -5.50 12.50 -10.21
CA ASP A 265 -5.38 12.87 -8.80
C ASP A 265 -4.80 11.72 -7.94
N GLU A 266 -4.67 11.93 -6.63
CA GLU A 266 -4.14 10.91 -5.69
C GLU A 266 -5.02 9.64 -5.60
N GLN A 267 -6.23 9.68 -6.14
CA GLN A 267 -7.23 8.62 -6.07
C GLN A 267 -7.44 7.91 -7.43
N GLY A 268 -6.74 8.34 -8.48
CA GLY A 268 -6.81 7.73 -9.81
C GLY A 268 -7.83 8.34 -10.78
N TRP A 269 -8.39 9.50 -10.45
CA TRP A 269 -9.43 10.19 -11.22
C TRP A 269 -8.86 11.34 -12.04
N CYS A 270 -9.37 11.48 -13.26
CA CYS A 270 -9.11 12.61 -14.14
C CYS A 270 -10.38 13.45 -14.30
N LYS A 271 -10.22 14.74 -14.55
CA LYS A 271 -11.31 15.64 -14.92
C LYS A 271 -11.42 15.74 -16.43
N GLY A 272 -12.63 15.59 -16.96
CA GLY A 272 -12.89 15.64 -18.39
C GLY A 272 -14.11 16.46 -18.76
N ARG A 273 -14.13 16.93 -20.01
CA ARG A 273 -15.22 17.66 -20.64
C ARG A 273 -15.78 16.86 -21.81
N LYS A 274 -17.05 16.48 -21.72
CA LYS A 274 -17.80 15.80 -22.79
C LYS A 274 -19.17 16.44 -22.94
N ASP A 275 -19.55 16.76 -24.18
CA ASP A 275 -20.85 17.34 -24.53
C ASP A 275 -21.21 18.62 -23.72
N GLY A 276 -20.20 19.42 -23.34
CA GLY A 276 -20.36 20.65 -22.55
C GLY A 276 -20.54 20.43 -21.04
N ARG A 277 -20.46 19.18 -20.56
CA ARG A 277 -20.44 18.83 -19.13
C ARG A 277 -19.02 18.47 -18.70
N VAL A 278 -18.62 19.00 -17.55
CA VAL A 278 -17.37 18.65 -16.89
C VAL A 278 -17.68 17.66 -15.76
N GLY A 279 -16.85 16.63 -15.64
CA GLY A 279 -16.99 15.61 -14.60
C GLY A 279 -15.73 14.77 -14.43
N LEU A 280 -15.72 13.95 -13.39
CA LEU A 280 -14.64 13.04 -13.06
C LEU A 280 -14.81 11.70 -13.77
N TYR A 281 -13.70 11.09 -14.16
CA TYR A 281 -13.66 9.74 -14.71
C TYR A 281 -12.36 9.01 -14.36
N PRO A 282 -12.34 7.67 -14.32
CA PRO A 282 -11.11 6.92 -14.01
C PRO A 282 -10.06 7.04 -15.14
N ALA A 283 -8.81 7.36 -14.80
CA ALA A 283 -7.73 7.54 -15.78
C ALA A 283 -7.51 6.32 -16.69
N ASN A 284 -7.71 5.12 -16.15
CA ASN A 284 -7.49 3.84 -16.83
C ASN A 284 -8.52 3.51 -17.92
N TYR A 285 -9.59 4.32 -18.05
CA TYR A 285 -10.69 4.06 -18.98
C TYR A 285 -10.53 4.80 -20.31
N VAL A 286 -9.48 5.60 -20.46
CA VAL A 286 -9.23 6.39 -21.67
C VAL A 286 -7.81 6.24 -22.19
N GLU A 287 -7.62 6.47 -23.48
CA GLU A 287 -6.32 6.62 -24.12
C GLU A 287 -6.18 8.05 -24.69
N PRO A 288 -5.03 8.71 -24.56
CA PRO A 288 -4.78 9.98 -25.24
C PRO A 288 -4.76 9.76 -26.75
N VAL A 289 -5.50 10.60 -27.48
CA VAL A 289 -5.51 10.59 -28.94
C VAL A 289 -4.41 11.53 -29.40
N GLN A 290 -3.33 10.94 -29.92
CA GLN A 290 -2.17 11.66 -30.43
C GLN A 290 -2.29 12.01 -31.91
#